data_AF-A0A7Z9G9B4-F1
#
_entry.id   AF-A0A7Z9G9B4-F1
#
_cell.length_a   1.000
_cell.length_b   1.000
_cell.length_c   1.000
_cell.angle_alpha   90.00
_cell.angle_beta   90.00
_cell.angle_gamma   90.00
#
_symmetry.space_group_name_H-M   'P 1'
#
loop_
_entity.id
_entity.type
_entity.pdbx_description
1 polymer ?
#
loop_
_entity_poly.entity_id
_entity_poly.type
_entity_poly.pdbx_seq_one_letter_code
_entity_poly.pdbx_strand_id
1 'polypeptide(L)'
;MDAETTVSLLRETITILFAISLPLLMVGLVVGLTISLVQAATQVQEASLVFVPKLIAVLITLWATAPWSGQKLVTFIRLVFHQVSQVGAGGGLGL
;
A
#
# COMPACT_ATOMS: atom_id res chain seq x y z
N MET A 1 26.53 -1.79 10.59
CA MET A 1 25.06 -1.66 10.53
C MET A 1 24.57 -1.66 11.96
N ASP A 2 24.40 -0.48 12.53
CA ASP A 2 23.92 -0.36 13.91
C ASP A 2 22.44 -0.73 13.97
N ALA A 3 22.03 -1.39 15.06
CA ALA A 3 20.66 -1.87 15.23
C ALA A 3 19.63 -0.73 15.09
N GLU A 4 20.02 0.49 15.46
CA GLU A 4 19.21 1.70 15.35
C GLU A 4 18.86 2.04 13.88
N THR A 5 19.80 1.90 12.95
CA THR A 5 19.57 2.16 11.52
C THR A 5 18.57 1.16 10.93
N THR A 6 18.72 -0.12 11.27
CA THR A 6 17.80 -1.18 10.83
C THR A 6 16.38 -0.96 11.36
N VAL A 7 16.23 -0.60 12.64
CA VAL A 7 14.92 -0.32 13.25
C VAL A 7 14.26 0.91 12.63
N SER A 8 15.03 1.95 12.33
CA SER A 8 14.50 3.17 11.67
C SER A 8 13.96 2.87 10.27
N LEU A 9 14.71 2.11 9.46
CA LEU A 9 14.28 1.62 8.14
C LEU A 9 13.00 0.79 8.23
N LEU A 10 12.94 -0.12 9.19
CA LEU A 10 11.79 -0.99 9.38
C LEU A 10 10.53 -0.17 9.69
N ARG A 11 10.66 0.82 10.58
CA ARG A 11 9.57 1.75 10.93
C ARG A 11 9.09 2.52 9.70
N GLU A 12 10.00 3.11 8.94
CA GLU A 12 9.68 3.85 7.70
C GLU A 12 8.92 2.97 6.71
N THR A 13 9.41 1.75 6.50
CA THR A 13 8.82 0.75 5.59
C THR A 13 7.40 0.41 6.00
N ILE A 14 7.18 0.11 7.29
CA ILE A 14 5.86 -0.21 7.83
C ILE A 14 4.92 0.99 7.69
N THR A 15 5.38 2.20 8.01
CA THR A 15 4.56 3.42 7.88
C THR A 15 4.10 3.65 6.43
N ILE A 16 4.97 3.43 5.45
CA ILE A 16 4.62 3.59 4.03
C ILE A 16 3.67 2.48 3.58
N LEU A 17 3.90 1.25 4.01
CA LEU A 17 3.01 0.12 3.73
C LEU A 17 1.59 0.37 4.26
N PHE A 18 1.48 0.84 5.49
CA PHE A 18 0.20 1.23 6.08
C PHE A 18 -0.45 2.38 5.32
N ALA A 19 0.32 3.43 4.98
CA ALA A 19 -0.20 4.57 4.24
C ALA A 19 -0.77 4.13 2.87
N ILE A 20 -0.08 3.28 2.12
CA ILE A 20 -0.52 2.81 0.80
C ILE A 20 -1.75 1.89 0.90
N SER A 21 -1.79 1.02 1.91
CA SER A 21 -2.89 0.04 2.08
C SER A 21 -4.17 0.64 2.67
N LEU A 22 -4.07 1.66 3.52
CA LEU A 22 -5.22 2.31 4.16
C LEU A 22 -6.35 2.76 3.20
N PRO A 23 -6.08 3.53 2.14
CA PRO A 23 -7.13 3.98 1.21
C PRO A 23 -7.78 2.81 0.47
N LEU A 24 -7.00 1.81 0.06
CA LEU A 24 -7.52 0.62 -0.61
C LEU A 24 -8.42 -0.21 0.32
N LEU A 25 -8.00 -0.38 1.58
CA LEU A 25 -8.76 -1.10 2.61
C LEU A 25 -10.06 -0.36 2.94
N MET A 26 -10.02 0.96 3.12
CA MET A 26 -11.21 1.76 3.44
C MET A 26 -12.27 1.65 2.35
N VAL A 27 -11.89 1.80 1.07
CA VAL A 27 -12.88 1.69 -0.01
C VAL A 27 -13.35 0.24 -0.17
N GLY A 28 -12.45 -0.74 -0.09
CA GLY A 28 -12.80 -2.15 -0.14
C GLY A 28 -13.78 -2.55 0.96
N LEU A 29 -13.61 -1.99 2.16
CA LEU A 29 -14.48 -2.21 3.30
C LEU A 29 -15.84 -1.56 3.06
N VAL A 30 -15.91 -0.26 2.77
CA VAL A 30 -17.18 0.46 2.54
C VAL A 30 -17.98 -0.20 1.42
N VAL A 31 -17.37 -0.43 0.26
CA VAL A 31 -18.05 -1.02 -0.88
C VAL A 31 -18.43 -2.47 -0.62
N GLY A 32 -17.54 -3.24 0.01
CA GLY A 32 -17.83 -4.62 0.38
C GLY A 32 -19.02 -4.74 1.33
N LEU A 33 -19.13 -3.82 2.30
CA LEU A 33 -20.23 -3.74 3.26
C LEU A 33 -21.53 -3.29 2.61
N THR A 34 -21.49 -2.28 1.73
CA THR A 34 -22.68 -1.84 0.98
C THR A 34 -23.22 -2.96 0.11
N ILE A 35 -22.36 -3.65 -0.64
CA ILE A 35 -22.80 -4.72 -1.54
C ILE A 35 -23.31 -5.93 -0.74
N SER A 36 -22.67 -6.30 0.39
CA SER A 36 -23.14 -7.41 1.21
C SER A 36 -24.50 -7.13 1.85
N LEU A 37 -24.77 -5.88 2.24
CA LEU A 37 -26.07 -5.47 2.76
C LEU A 37 -27.15 -5.53 1.67
N VAL A 38 -26.85 -5.07 0.46
CA VAL A 38 -27.78 -5.14 -0.69
C VAL A 38 -28.06 -6.59 -1.09
N GLN A 39 -27.05 -7.47 -1.11
CA GLN A 39 -27.29 -8.90 -1.32
C GLN A 39 -28.23 -9.50 -0.27
N ALA A 40 -27.98 -9.21 1.01
CA ALA A 40 -28.78 -9.73 2.10
C ALA A 40 -30.23 -9.21 2.04
N ALA A 41 -30.43 -7.93 1.74
CA ALA A 41 -31.75 -7.31 1.67
C ALA A 41 -32.60 -7.83 0.49
N THR A 42 -31.96 -8.15 -0.64
CA THR A 42 -32.67 -8.56 -1.88
C THR A 42 -32.78 -10.09 -2.03
N GLN A 43 -32.19 -10.87 -1.12
CA GLN A 43 -32.12 -12.34 -1.17
C GLN A 43 -31.46 -12.92 -2.45
N VAL A 44 -30.73 -12.11 -3.22
CA VAL A 44 -30.02 -12.56 -4.42
C VAL A 44 -28.58 -12.91 -4.05
N GLN A 45 -28.30 -14.20 -3.92
CA GLN A 45 -26.98 -14.76 -3.64
C GLN A 45 -26.21 -15.20 -4.90
N GLU A 46 -26.55 -14.65 -6.08
CA GLU A 46 -25.83 -14.93 -7.32
C GLU A 46 -24.42 -14.33 -7.27
N ALA A 47 -23.40 -15.18 -7.13
CA ALA A 47 -22.01 -14.77 -6.89
C ALA A 47 -21.45 -13.85 -8.00
N SER A 48 -21.90 -14.04 -9.24
CA SER A 48 -21.46 -13.26 -10.41
C SER A 48 -21.96 -11.82 -10.41
N LEU A 49 -23.17 -11.56 -9.90
CA LEU A 49 -23.81 -10.23 -9.89
C LEU A 49 -23.12 -9.28 -8.89
N VAL A 50 -22.48 -9.83 -7.88
CA VAL A 50 -21.78 -9.09 -6.83
C VAL A 50 -20.28 -8.97 -7.06
N PHE A 51 -19.73 -9.85 -7.88
CA PHE A 51 -18.34 -9.77 -8.28
C PHE A 51 -18.06 -8.53 -9.14
N VAL A 52 -18.95 -8.20 -10.09
CA VAL A 52 -18.73 -7.11 -11.05
C VAL A 52 -18.70 -5.71 -10.39
N PRO A 53 -19.71 -5.31 -9.59
CA PRO A 53 -19.70 -3.97 -8.97
C PRO A 53 -18.52 -3.79 -8.01
N LYS A 54 -18.15 -4.86 -7.28
CA LYS A 54 -17.00 -4.86 -6.37
C LYS A 54 -15.68 -4.66 -7.11
N LEU A 55 -15.49 -5.33 -8.25
CA LEU A 55 -14.29 -5.16 -9.08
C LEU A 55 -14.16 -3.74 -9.63
N ILE A 56 -15.24 -3.17 -10.15
CA ILE A 56 -15.24 -1.81 -10.69
C ILE A 56 -14.83 -0.80 -9.61
N ALA A 57 -15.36 -0.94 -8.40
CA ALA A 57 -15.01 -0.05 -7.29
C ALA A 57 -13.54 -0.16 -6.87
N VAL A 58 -12.99 -1.38 -6.82
CA VAL A 58 -11.55 -1.60 -6.54
C VAL A 58 -10.69 -1.01 -7.65
N LEU A 59 -11.07 -1.17 -8.92
CA LEU A 59 -10.38 -0.59 -10.08
C LEU A 59 -10.35 0.94 -10.02
N ILE A 60 -11.49 1.58 -9.74
CA ILE A 60 -11.58 3.03 -9.60
C ILE A 60 -10.70 3.52 -8.45
N THR A 61 -10.73 2.82 -7.31
CA THR A 61 -9.89 3.15 -6.15
C THR A 61 -8.42 3.04 -6.50
N LEU A 62 -8.01 1.93 -7.13
CA LEU A 62 -6.62 1.71 -7.51
C LEU A 62 -6.16 2.77 -8.49
N TRP A 63 -6.98 3.13 -9.49
CA TRP A 63 -6.67 4.18 -10.45
C TRP A 63 -6.53 5.56 -9.80
N ALA A 64 -7.45 5.91 -8.89
CA ALA A 64 -7.39 7.18 -8.16
C ALA A 64 -6.19 7.26 -7.21
N THR A 65 -5.81 6.13 -6.60
CA THR A 65 -4.72 6.07 -5.60
C THR A 65 -3.34 5.82 -6.24
N ALA A 66 -3.29 5.39 -7.51
CA ALA A 66 -2.07 5.08 -8.25
C ALA A 66 -1.01 6.21 -8.27
N PRO A 67 -1.33 7.48 -8.60
CA PRO A 67 -0.31 8.52 -8.63
C PRO A 67 0.29 8.78 -7.25
N TRP A 68 -0.54 8.74 -6.21
CA TRP A 68 -0.10 8.98 -4.83
C TRP A 68 0.74 7.83 -4.27
N SER A 69 0.31 6.58 -4.47
CA SER A 69 1.09 5.41 -4.03
C SER A 69 2.41 5.30 -4.79
N GLY A 70 2.43 5.65 -6.07
CA GLY A 70 3.65 5.76 -6.87
C GLY A 70 4.66 6.77 -6.30
N GLN A 71 4.21 7.96 -5.91
CA GLN A 71 5.08 8.96 -5.27
C GLN A 71 5.67 8.47 -3.95
N LYS A 72 4.89 7.79 -3.12
CA LYS A 72 5.35 7.19 -1.86
C LYS A 72 6.42 6.12 -2.09
N LEU A 73 6.21 5.26 -3.09
CA LEU A 73 7.16 4.21 -3.43
C LEU A 73 8.49 4.77 -3.96
N VAL A 74 8.44 5.78 -4.84
CA VAL A 74 9.65 6.45 -5.34
C VAL A 74 10.43 7.12 -4.20
N THR A 75 9.73 7.77 -3.27
CA THR A 75 10.34 8.39 -2.08
C THR A 75 11.05 7.35 -1.21
N PHE A 76 10.40 6.20 -0.98
CA PHE A 76 10.99 5.08 -0.26
C PHE A 76 12.26 4.55 -0.92
N ILE A 77 12.21 4.31 -2.23
CA ILE A 77 13.35 3.81 -3.00
C ILE A 77 14.53 4.77 -2.89
N ARG A 78 14.30 6.09 -3.01
CA ARG A 78 15.35 7.10 -2.84
C ARG A 78 15.98 7.07 -1.44
N LEU A 79 15.15 6.91 -0.40
CA LEU A 79 15.63 6.79 0.98
C LEU A 79 16.52 5.56 1.16
N VAL A 80 16.11 4.40 0.64
CA VAL A 80 16.91 3.17 0.70
C VAL A 80 18.22 3.32 -0.08
N PHE A 81 18.19 3.89 -1.29
CA PHE A 81 19.40 4.12 -2.09
C PHE A 81 20.39 5.06 -1.39
N HIS A 82 19.90 6.12 -0.75
CA HIS A 82 20.73 7.02 0.05
C HIS A 82 21.39 6.27 1.22
N GLN A 83 20.63 5.42 1.91
CA GLN A 83 21.15 4.62 3.02
C GLN A 83 22.12 3.51 2.60
N VAL A 84 21.98 2.95 1.41
CA VAL A 84 22.96 2.00 0.86
C VAL A 84 24.23 2.73 0.45
N SER A 85 24.11 3.91 -0.18
CA SER A 85 25.27 4.70 -0.61
C SER A 85 26.13 5.18 0.55
N GLN A 86 25.54 5.61 1.67
CA GLN A 86 26.31 6.04 2.85
C GLN A 86 27.06 4.87 3.50
N VAL A 87 26.50 3.66 3.46
CA VAL A 87 27.16 2.44 3.99
C VAL A 87 28.31 2.01 3.07
N GLY A 88 28.13 2.12 1.75
CA GLY A 88 29.19 1.85 0.78
C GLY A 88 30.34 2.87 0.82
N ALA A 89 30.04 4.15 1.06
CA ALA A 89 31.03 5.21 1.16
C ALA A 89 31.87 5.16 2.45
N GLY A 90 31.36 4.54 3.52
CA GLY A 90 32.09 4.37 4.79
C GLY A 90 33.04 3.17 4.85
N GLY A 91 33.01 2.27 3.86
CA GLY A 91 33.72 0.98 3.89
C GLY A 91 34.95 0.85 2.98
N GLY A 92 35.30 1.88 2.21
CA GLY A 92 36.39 1.79 1.23
C GLY A 92 37.07 3.11 0.99
N LEU A 93 38.10 3.40 1.80
CA LEU A 93 39.42 3.94 1.44
C LEU A 93 40.15 4.27 2.76
N GLY A 94 40.43 3.21 3.53
CA GLY A 94 41.51 3.19 4.52
C GLY A 94 42.79 2.68 3.86
N LEU A 95 43.17 3.29 2.73
CA LEU A 95 44.56 3.33 2.29
C LEU A 95 45.15 4.66 2.76
#